data_AF-A0A3N0XF12-F1
#
_entry.id   AF-A0A3N0XF12-F1
#
_cell.length_a   1.000
_cell.length_b   1.000
_cell.length_c   1.000
_cell.angle_alpha   90.00
_cell.angle_beta   90.00
_cell.angle_gamma   90.00
#
_symmetry.space_group_name_H-M   'P 1'
#
loop_
_entity.id
_entity.type
_entity.pdbx_description
1 polymer ?
#
loop_
_entity_poly.entity_id
_entity_poly.type
_entity_poly.pdbx_seq_one_letter_code
_entity_poly.pdbx_strand_id
1 'polypeptide(L)'
;MRNSKKIACLISVEGGHSIDSSLPALRMFYQLGVRSMALTHTCNTPWAESSSSFYSFYQRKDNSLTEFGMAVVKEMNRLGMLIDLSHSSWETARAVLKHSIAPVIFSHSSAYAICNNTRNVPDDLLQLLKAKGGLIMVNFYKLFVACSDTTNVSTVAGLEDVSKYPALIEELISRNWSEEELAGVLRLNFLRVFQEAEKVRK
;
A
#
# COMPACT_ATOMS: atom_id res chain seq x y z
N MET A 1 -7.29 9.39 16.09
CA MET A 1 -7.99 9.15 14.80
C MET A 1 -9.43 8.67 15.00
N ARG A 2 -9.68 7.56 15.70
CA ARG A 2 -11.00 6.93 15.87
C ARG A 2 -12.11 7.84 16.44
N ASN A 3 -11.75 8.79 17.29
CA ASN A 3 -12.70 9.66 18.01
C ASN A 3 -12.77 11.10 17.45
N SER A 4 -12.23 11.34 16.25
CA SER A 4 -12.28 12.67 15.65
C SER A 4 -13.72 13.06 15.30
N LYS A 5 -14.13 14.27 15.69
CA LYS A 5 -15.40 14.91 15.25
C LYS A 5 -15.23 15.74 13.96
N LYS A 6 -14.04 15.69 13.36
CA LYS A 6 -13.66 16.36 12.11
C LYS A 6 -13.10 15.32 11.13
N ILE A 7 -12.97 15.68 9.86
CA ILE A 7 -12.25 14.87 8.87
C ILE A 7 -10.82 14.66 9.39
N ALA A 8 -10.45 13.40 9.61
CA ALA A 8 -9.12 13.04 10.09
C ALA A 8 -8.16 12.99 8.89
N CYS A 9 -7.08 13.75 8.96
CA CYS A 9 -6.02 13.73 7.95
C CYS A 9 -4.83 12.93 8.48
N LEU A 10 -4.23 12.10 7.62
CA LEU A 10 -2.97 11.42 7.88
C LEU A 10 -1.96 11.83 6.80
N ILE A 11 -0.68 11.81 7.16
CA ILE A 11 0.40 12.11 6.24
C ILE A 11 1.09 10.80 5.85
N SER A 12 1.15 10.55 4.55
CA SER A 12 1.91 9.46 3.94
C SER A 12 2.98 10.03 3.01
N VAL A 13 4.11 9.36 2.90
CA VAL A 13 5.14 9.68 1.91
C VAL A 13 5.17 8.61 0.83
N GLU A 14 5.12 9.02 -0.43
CA GLU A 14 5.15 8.10 -1.57
C GLU A 14 6.55 8.04 -2.18
N GLY A 15 7.27 6.96 -1.89
CA GLY A 15 8.59 6.67 -2.43
C GLY A 15 9.72 6.87 -1.43
N GLY A 16 10.50 5.82 -1.22
CA GLY A 16 11.62 5.81 -0.28
C GLY A 16 12.84 6.63 -0.74
N HIS A 17 12.87 7.12 -1.98
CA HIS A 17 13.89 8.07 -2.40
C HIS A 17 13.83 9.38 -1.60
N SER A 18 12.67 9.71 -1.01
CA SER A 18 12.46 10.85 -0.11
C SER A 18 13.36 10.85 1.14
N ILE A 19 13.80 9.69 1.61
CA ILE A 19 14.71 9.59 2.76
C ILE A 19 16.18 9.62 2.36
N ASP A 20 16.49 9.65 1.06
CA ASP A 20 17.86 9.62 0.52
C ASP A 20 18.79 8.61 1.22
N SER A 21 18.29 7.39 1.42
CA SER A 21 18.99 6.32 2.14
C SER A 21 19.47 6.70 3.56
N SER A 22 18.68 7.52 4.26
CA SER A 22 18.97 8.00 5.61
C SER A 22 17.89 7.58 6.61
N LEU A 23 18.24 6.69 7.55
CA LEU A 23 17.37 6.35 8.69
C LEU A 23 17.07 7.56 9.59
N PRO A 24 18.01 8.50 9.83
CA PRO A 24 17.68 9.77 10.48
C PRO A 24 16.57 10.56 9.77
N ALA A 25 16.57 10.64 8.43
CA ALA A 25 15.51 11.32 7.68
C ALA A 25 14.16 10.63 7.84
N LEU A 26 14.13 9.29 7.81
CA LEU A 26 12.91 8.51 8.10
C LEU A 26 12.33 8.84 9.49
N ARG A 27 13.19 8.91 10.53
CA ARG A 27 12.77 9.29 11.88
C ARG A 27 12.24 10.72 11.94
N MET A 28 12.90 11.65 11.25
CA MET A 28 12.45 13.04 11.14
C MET A 28 11.04 13.11 10.52
N PHE A 29 10.78 12.40 9.43
CA PHE A 29 9.43 12.32 8.85
C PHE A 29 8.39 11.81 9.83
N TYR A 30 8.70 10.75 10.59
CA TYR A 30 7.79 10.26 11.62
C TYR A 30 7.48 11.32 12.69
N GLN A 31 8.51 12.04 13.15
CA GLN A 31 8.38 13.13 14.12
C GLN A 31 7.51 14.28 13.57
N LEU A 32 7.59 14.57 12.28
CA LEU A 32 6.76 15.58 11.59
C LEU A 32 5.32 15.12 11.33
N GLY A 33 4.95 13.89 11.71
CA GLY A 33 3.57 13.39 11.62
C GLY A 33 3.32 12.37 10.52
N VAL A 34 4.34 11.98 9.74
CA VAL A 34 4.21 10.90 8.76
C VAL A 34 3.91 9.57 9.46
N ARG A 35 2.94 8.82 8.95
CA ARG A 35 2.49 7.56 9.54
C ARG A 35 2.58 6.36 8.60
N SER A 36 2.84 6.59 7.33
CA SER A 36 3.10 5.56 6.32
C SER A 36 4.13 6.06 5.31
N MET A 37 4.89 5.12 4.75
CA MET A 37 5.77 5.41 3.62
C MET A 37 5.76 4.25 2.61
N ALA A 38 5.58 4.57 1.33
CA ALA A 38 5.80 3.62 0.24
C ALA A 38 7.30 3.45 0.00
N LEU A 39 7.78 2.20 -0.09
CA LEU A 39 9.22 1.93 -0.22
C LEU A 39 9.79 2.42 -1.55
N THR A 40 8.97 2.41 -2.60
CA THR A 40 9.31 2.85 -3.95
C THR A 40 8.16 3.67 -4.54
N HIS A 41 8.42 4.29 -5.70
CA HIS A 41 7.37 4.82 -6.59
C HIS A 41 7.64 4.21 -7.98
N THR A 42 7.51 4.95 -9.08
CA THR A 42 7.91 4.51 -10.43
C THR A 42 9.41 4.22 -10.57
N CYS A 43 10.24 4.67 -9.62
CA CYS A 43 11.68 4.43 -9.60
C CYS A 43 12.10 3.47 -8.48
N ASN A 44 13.19 2.73 -8.74
CA ASN A 44 13.90 1.98 -7.72
C ASN A 44 14.61 2.94 -6.74
N THR A 45 14.79 2.49 -5.51
CA THR A 45 15.75 3.10 -4.58
C THR A 45 17.04 2.26 -4.57
N PRO A 46 18.16 2.75 -3.99
CA PRO A 46 19.36 1.94 -3.80
C PRO A 46 19.10 0.64 -3.00
N TRP A 47 17.94 0.52 -2.36
CA TRP A 47 17.66 -0.50 -1.36
C TRP A 47 16.32 -1.25 -1.52
N ALA A 48 15.43 -0.82 -2.43
CA ALA A 48 14.17 -1.49 -2.77
C ALA A 48 13.86 -1.35 -4.27
N GLU A 49 13.21 -2.34 -4.87
CA GLU A 49 12.83 -2.33 -6.30
C GLU A 49 11.37 -1.94 -6.53
N SER A 50 11.16 -1.19 -7.59
CA SER A 50 9.85 -0.83 -8.12
C SER A 50 9.30 -1.94 -9.01
N SER A 51 7.97 -2.03 -9.10
CA SER A 51 7.29 -2.84 -10.11
C SER A 51 7.40 -2.24 -11.53
N SER A 52 7.84 -0.99 -11.64
CA SER A 52 8.03 -0.32 -12.92
C SER A 52 9.41 -0.61 -13.48
N SER A 53 9.47 -0.87 -14.79
CA SER A 53 10.71 -0.97 -15.56
C SER A 53 11.08 0.33 -16.26
N PHE A 54 10.43 1.46 -15.93
CA PHE A 54 10.67 2.75 -16.59
C PHE A 54 12.09 3.29 -16.34
N TYR A 55 12.65 3.01 -15.15
CA TYR A 55 14.02 3.36 -14.80
C TYR A 55 14.83 2.09 -14.50
N SER A 56 16.00 1.96 -15.11
CA SER A 56 16.90 0.80 -14.93
C SER A 56 17.91 0.95 -13.79
N PHE A 57 18.05 2.16 -13.24
CA PHE A 57 19.00 2.39 -12.15
C PHE A 57 18.58 1.62 -10.89
N TYR A 58 19.54 1.04 -10.19
CA TYR A 58 19.33 0.17 -9.04
C TYR A 58 18.44 -1.07 -9.28
N GLN A 59 18.23 -1.47 -10.53
CA GLN A 59 17.61 -2.76 -10.83
C GLN A 59 18.59 -3.89 -10.50
N ARG A 60 18.11 -4.91 -9.80
CA ARG A 60 18.85 -6.09 -9.35
C ARG A 60 18.10 -7.33 -9.82
N LYS A 61 18.82 -8.45 -9.96
CA LYS A 61 18.23 -9.70 -10.45
C LYS A 61 17.74 -10.61 -9.32
N ASP A 62 18.49 -10.62 -8.21
CA ASP A 62 18.33 -11.62 -7.15
C ASP A 62 18.26 -11.01 -5.74
N ASN A 63 18.14 -9.69 -5.63
CA ASN A 63 18.09 -8.99 -4.33
C ASN A 63 17.25 -7.71 -4.41
N SER A 64 15.93 -7.88 -4.41
CA SER A 64 14.99 -6.77 -4.55
C SER A 64 14.97 -5.85 -3.32
N LEU A 65 15.30 -6.36 -2.13
CA LEU A 65 15.39 -5.63 -0.86
C LEU A 65 16.75 -5.85 -0.18
N THR A 66 17.62 -4.86 -0.21
CA THR A 66 19.01 -4.98 0.26
C THR A 66 19.12 -5.01 1.79
N GLU A 67 20.33 -5.18 2.33
CA GLU A 67 20.58 -5.08 3.78
C GLU A 67 20.14 -3.74 4.37
N PHE A 68 20.40 -2.64 3.66
CA PHE A 68 19.90 -1.34 4.07
C PHE A 68 18.37 -1.28 3.97
N GLY A 69 17.76 -1.87 2.95
CA GLY A 69 16.30 -1.97 2.83
C GLY A 69 15.66 -2.73 3.99
N MET A 70 16.30 -3.83 4.44
CA MET A 70 15.89 -4.53 5.65
C MET A 70 16.04 -3.66 6.90
N ALA A 71 17.07 -2.81 6.99
CA ALA A 71 17.21 -1.85 8.09
C ALA A 71 16.11 -0.79 8.07
N VAL A 72 15.69 -0.31 6.89
CA VAL A 72 14.53 0.58 6.73
C VAL A 72 13.26 -0.08 7.23
N VAL A 73 12.97 -1.33 6.82
CA VAL A 73 11.80 -2.10 7.28
C VAL A 73 11.79 -2.24 8.82
N LYS A 74 12.95 -2.59 9.40
CA LYS A 74 13.09 -2.71 10.86
C LYS A 74 12.86 -1.37 11.58
N GLU A 75 13.38 -0.28 11.04
CA GLU A 75 13.19 1.05 11.63
C GLU A 75 11.73 1.51 11.52
N MET A 76 11.05 1.25 10.39
CA MET A 76 9.63 1.52 10.24
C MET A 76 8.80 0.72 11.26
N ASN A 77 9.09 -0.57 11.45
CA ASN A 77 8.45 -1.36 12.51
C ASN A 77 8.72 -0.80 13.90
N ARG A 78 9.97 -0.41 14.20
CA ARG A 78 10.33 0.18 15.51
C ARG A 78 9.57 1.48 15.77
N LEU A 79 9.39 2.31 14.75
CA LEU A 79 8.62 3.57 14.83
C LEU A 79 7.10 3.33 14.94
N GLY A 80 6.59 2.16 14.56
CA GLY A 80 5.17 1.96 14.32
C GLY A 80 4.67 2.75 13.10
N MET A 81 5.54 2.92 12.09
CA MET A 81 5.18 3.48 10.80
C MET A 81 4.70 2.36 9.87
N LEU A 82 3.55 2.56 9.20
CA LEU A 82 3.04 1.61 8.23
C LEU A 82 3.98 1.51 7.03
N ILE A 83 4.31 0.28 6.66
CA ILE A 83 5.05 -0.01 5.43
C ILE A 83 4.03 -0.17 4.30
N ASP A 84 4.17 0.66 3.27
CA ASP A 84 3.34 0.59 2.07
C ASP A 84 4.11 -0.06 0.91
N LEU A 85 3.49 -1.08 0.32
CA LEU A 85 4.03 -1.91 -0.75
C LEU A 85 3.46 -1.55 -2.13
N SER A 86 2.52 -0.60 -2.21
CA SER A 86 2.18 -0.02 -3.50
C SER A 86 3.44 0.52 -4.19
N HIS A 87 3.55 0.29 -5.50
CA HIS A 87 4.73 0.50 -6.35
C HIS A 87 5.90 -0.47 -6.19
N SER A 88 5.97 -1.28 -5.15
CA SER A 88 7.08 -2.23 -4.99
C SER A 88 6.99 -3.38 -5.99
N SER A 89 8.14 -3.92 -6.40
CA SER A 89 8.17 -5.20 -7.14
C SER A 89 7.59 -6.32 -6.28
N TRP A 90 7.07 -7.37 -6.89
CA TRP A 90 6.53 -8.51 -6.15
C TRP A 90 7.59 -9.15 -5.25
N GLU A 91 8.83 -9.21 -5.71
CA GLU A 91 9.98 -9.71 -4.98
C GLU A 91 10.26 -8.83 -3.76
N THR A 92 10.22 -7.50 -3.91
CA THR A 92 10.37 -6.57 -2.77
C THR A 92 9.24 -6.80 -1.76
N ALA A 93 8.00 -6.88 -2.22
CA ALA A 93 6.84 -7.14 -1.37
C ALA A 93 6.96 -8.46 -0.59
N ARG A 94 7.38 -9.55 -1.25
CA ARG A 94 7.65 -10.85 -0.61
C ARG A 94 8.74 -10.74 0.46
N ALA A 95 9.85 -10.05 0.15
CA ALA A 95 10.94 -9.84 1.09
C ALA A 95 10.46 -9.06 2.33
N VAL A 96 9.70 -7.99 2.14
CA VAL A 96 9.13 -7.20 3.24
C VAL A 96 8.16 -8.03 4.07
N LEU A 97 7.25 -8.79 3.46
CA LEU A 97 6.30 -9.65 4.18
C LEU A 97 7.01 -10.72 5.02
N LYS A 98 8.14 -11.24 4.53
CA LYS A 98 9.00 -12.18 5.27
C LYS A 98 9.66 -11.53 6.49
N HIS A 99 10.13 -10.28 6.37
CA HIS A 99 10.98 -9.64 7.39
C HIS A 99 10.27 -8.66 8.33
N SER A 100 9.18 -8.03 7.92
CA SER A 100 8.40 -7.12 8.77
C SER A 100 7.85 -7.88 9.97
N ILE A 101 7.83 -7.28 11.16
CA ILE A 101 7.14 -7.86 12.33
C ILE A 101 5.73 -7.30 12.52
N ALA A 102 5.39 -6.25 11.79
CA ALA A 102 4.06 -5.63 11.78
C ALA A 102 3.29 -6.01 10.49
N PRO A 103 1.95 -5.89 10.50
CA PRO A 103 1.19 -5.91 9.26
C PRO A 103 1.58 -4.73 8.36
N VAL A 104 1.48 -4.96 7.05
CA VAL A 104 1.82 -3.99 5.99
C VAL A 104 0.59 -3.68 5.16
N ILE A 105 0.67 -2.61 4.36
CA ILE A 105 -0.42 -2.22 3.46
C ILE A 105 0.04 -2.21 2.00
N PHE A 106 -0.92 -2.35 1.09
CA PHE A 106 -0.87 -1.74 -0.23
C PHE A 106 -1.89 -0.60 -0.22
N SER A 107 -1.44 0.65 -0.22
CA SER A 107 -2.34 1.81 -0.07
C SER A 107 -3.20 2.09 -1.31
N HIS A 108 -2.77 1.65 -2.48
CA HIS A 108 -3.49 1.80 -3.74
C HIS A 108 -3.02 0.75 -4.77
N SER A 109 -3.53 -0.48 -4.70
CA SER A 109 -3.24 -1.52 -5.71
C SER A 109 -4.45 -2.42 -5.92
N SER A 110 -4.50 -3.18 -7.02
CA SER A 110 -5.65 -4.02 -7.37
C SER A 110 -5.25 -5.47 -7.61
N ALA A 111 -6.20 -6.33 -7.98
CA ALA A 111 -5.97 -7.76 -8.16
C ALA A 111 -5.35 -8.07 -9.54
N TYR A 112 -4.22 -8.78 -9.56
CA TYR A 112 -3.52 -9.13 -10.80
C TYR A 112 -4.33 -10.10 -11.68
N ALA A 113 -5.07 -11.01 -11.06
CA ALA A 113 -5.92 -11.97 -11.76
C ALA A 113 -7.06 -11.30 -12.57
N ILE A 114 -7.50 -10.11 -12.14
CA ILE A 114 -8.47 -9.29 -12.88
C ILE A 114 -7.76 -8.46 -13.94
N CYS A 115 -6.60 -7.90 -13.59
CA CYS A 115 -5.84 -7.07 -14.49
C CYS A 115 -4.34 -7.30 -14.37
N ASN A 116 -3.74 -7.86 -15.44
CA ASN A 116 -2.37 -8.36 -15.48
C ASN A 116 -1.30 -7.26 -15.57
N ASN A 117 -1.41 -6.23 -14.72
CA ASN A 117 -0.48 -5.13 -14.63
C ASN A 117 0.53 -5.37 -13.50
N THR A 118 1.81 -5.03 -13.67
CA THR A 118 2.83 -5.19 -12.62
C THR A 118 2.53 -4.35 -11.36
N ARG A 119 1.66 -3.33 -11.46
CA ARG A 119 1.16 -2.56 -10.31
C ARG A 119 0.13 -3.30 -9.45
N ASN A 120 -0.40 -4.42 -9.93
CA ASN A 120 -1.37 -5.24 -9.23
C ASN A 120 -0.74 -6.43 -8.50
N VAL A 121 -1.46 -6.95 -7.53
CA VAL A 121 -0.98 -7.95 -6.57
C VAL A 121 -1.46 -9.34 -7.01
N PRO A 122 -0.55 -10.31 -7.26
CA PRO A 122 -0.92 -11.68 -7.59
C PRO A 122 -1.44 -12.44 -6.37
N ASP A 123 -2.27 -13.46 -6.63
CA ASP A 123 -3.03 -14.17 -5.59
C ASP A 123 -2.14 -14.83 -4.53
N ASP A 124 -0.98 -15.33 -4.93
CA ASP A 124 -0.01 -15.91 -4.01
C ASP A 124 0.57 -14.86 -3.05
N LEU A 125 0.80 -13.64 -3.53
CA LEU A 125 1.20 -12.50 -2.70
C LEU A 125 0.05 -12.01 -1.80
N LEU A 126 -1.21 -12.08 -2.27
CA LEU A 126 -2.39 -11.83 -1.44
C LEU A 126 -2.52 -12.85 -0.29
N GLN A 127 -2.18 -14.13 -0.50
CA GLN A 127 -2.14 -15.12 0.58
C GLN A 127 -1.07 -14.80 1.61
N LEU A 128 0.12 -14.35 1.18
CA LEU A 128 1.16 -13.90 2.10
C LEU A 128 0.74 -12.65 2.89
N LEU A 129 0.07 -11.71 2.24
CA LEU A 129 -0.50 -10.51 2.88
C LEU A 129 -1.54 -10.89 3.94
N LYS A 130 -2.44 -11.84 3.61
CA LYS A 130 -3.42 -12.41 4.54
C LYS A 130 -2.74 -13.04 5.75
N ALA A 131 -1.74 -13.89 5.54
CA ALA A 131 -0.99 -14.54 6.62
C ALA A 131 -0.30 -13.52 7.55
N LYS A 132 0.07 -12.35 7.03
CA LYS A 132 0.63 -11.23 7.80
C LYS A 132 -0.41 -10.36 8.50
N GLY A 133 -1.69 -10.58 8.24
CA GLY A 133 -2.78 -9.70 8.70
C GLY A 133 -2.72 -8.31 8.07
N GLY A 134 -2.13 -8.18 6.87
CA GLY A 134 -2.03 -6.90 6.15
C GLY A 134 -3.36 -6.43 5.57
N LEU A 135 -3.30 -5.39 4.73
CA LEU A 135 -4.45 -4.80 4.04
C LEU A 135 -4.08 -4.37 2.63
N ILE A 136 -4.97 -4.63 1.68
CA ILE A 136 -4.95 -4.02 0.35
C ILE A 136 -6.09 -3.00 0.26
N MET A 137 -5.75 -1.78 -0.10
CA MET A 137 -6.69 -0.70 -0.36
C MET A 137 -6.81 -0.59 -1.88
N VAL A 138 -7.98 -1.00 -2.40
CA VAL A 138 -8.20 -1.20 -3.83
C VAL A 138 -8.11 0.11 -4.59
N ASN A 139 -7.32 0.13 -5.67
CA ASN A 139 -7.13 1.30 -6.53
C ASN A 139 -8.25 1.40 -7.59
N PHE A 140 -8.66 2.61 -7.95
CA PHE A 140 -9.66 2.88 -9.00
C PHE A 140 -9.06 3.46 -10.29
N TYR A 141 -7.73 3.49 -10.42
CA TYR A 141 -7.07 3.89 -11.65
C TYR A 141 -7.39 2.90 -12.78
N LYS A 142 -7.97 3.42 -13.87
CA LYS A 142 -8.56 2.61 -14.95
C LYS A 142 -7.64 1.52 -15.51
N LEU A 143 -6.34 1.79 -15.66
CA LEU A 143 -5.38 0.84 -16.23
C LEU A 143 -5.07 -0.33 -15.29
N PHE A 144 -5.47 -0.24 -14.02
CA PHE A 144 -5.25 -1.29 -13.01
C PHE A 144 -6.53 -2.08 -12.70
N VAL A 145 -7.70 -1.64 -13.18
CA VAL A 145 -8.98 -2.32 -12.94
C VAL A 145 -9.67 -2.77 -14.24
N ALA A 146 -9.54 -2.02 -15.33
CA ALA A 146 -10.23 -2.29 -16.59
C ALA A 146 -9.30 -2.79 -17.73
N CYS A 147 -7.98 -2.74 -17.53
CA CYS A 147 -6.95 -3.35 -18.40
C CYS A 147 -6.97 -2.93 -19.87
N SER A 148 -7.58 -1.80 -20.18
CA SER A 148 -7.74 -1.35 -21.55
C SER A 148 -7.60 0.15 -21.65
N ASP A 149 -6.78 0.59 -22.61
CA ASP A 149 -6.58 2.00 -22.95
C ASP A 149 -7.83 2.61 -23.61
N THR A 150 -8.73 1.78 -24.15
CA THR A 150 -9.97 2.23 -24.82
C THR A 150 -11.13 2.51 -23.86
N THR A 151 -10.89 2.39 -22.55
CA THR A 151 -11.92 2.65 -21.54
C THR A 151 -12.03 4.15 -21.24
N ASN A 152 -13.23 4.66 -21.48
CA ASN A 152 -13.64 6.03 -21.18
C ASN A 152 -14.14 6.11 -19.73
N VAL A 153 -14.40 7.33 -19.21
CA VAL A 153 -14.98 7.53 -17.87
C VAL A 153 -16.22 6.64 -17.63
N SER A 154 -16.92 6.23 -18.68
CA SER A 154 -18.05 5.31 -18.66
C SER A 154 -17.78 3.87 -18.17
N THR A 155 -16.53 3.39 -18.16
CA THR A 155 -16.18 2.04 -17.64
C THR A 155 -15.83 2.05 -16.16
N VAL A 156 -15.57 3.24 -15.62
CA VAL A 156 -15.50 3.55 -14.19
C VAL A 156 -16.62 4.55 -13.83
N ALA A 157 -17.70 4.58 -14.63
CA ALA A 157 -18.76 5.58 -14.51
C ALA A 157 -19.35 5.51 -13.11
N GLY A 158 -19.52 6.67 -12.49
CA GLY A 158 -19.96 6.75 -11.10
C GLY A 158 -18.83 6.69 -10.08
N LEU A 159 -17.56 6.90 -10.45
CA LEU A 159 -16.43 7.16 -9.54
C LEU A 159 -15.56 8.33 -10.03
N GLU A 160 -16.18 9.36 -10.60
CA GLU A 160 -15.47 10.51 -11.18
C GLU A 160 -14.67 11.31 -10.13
N ASP A 161 -15.21 11.37 -8.91
CA ASP A 161 -14.61 12.08 -7.80
C ASP A 161 -15.02 11.47 -6.44
N VAL A 162 -14.49 12.03 -5.36
CA VAL A 162 -14.71 11.54 -3.99
C VAL A 162 -16.17 11.65 -3.51
N SER A 163 -17.04 12.43 -4.16
CA SER A 163 -18.47 12.46 -3.82
C SER A 163 -19.19 11.16 -4.19
N LYS A 164 -18.55 10.29 -4.97
CA LYS A 164 -19.16 9.10 -5.55
C LYS A 164 -18.93 7.79 -4.79
N TYR A 165 -18.16 7.81 -3.70
CA TYR A 165 -18.00 6.63 -2.84
C TYR A 165 -19.32 5.96 -2.43
N PRO A 166 -20.45 6.66 -2.19
CA PRO A 166 -21.73 6.00 -1.91
C PRO A 166 -22.20 5.04 -3.01
N ALA A 167 -21.96 5.35 -4.29
CA ALA A 167 -22.34 4.47 -5.41
C ALA A 167 -21.57 3.15 -5.40
N LEU A 168 -20.30 3.17 -4.99
CA LEU A 168 -19.52 1.95 -4.78
C LEU A 168 -20.10 1.11 -3.64
N ILE A 169 -20.53 1.74 -2.55
CA ILE A 169 -21.13 1.00 -1.42
C ILE A 169 -22.47 0.39 -1.82
N GLU A 170 -23.29 1.10 -2.58
CA GLU A 170 -24.52 0.57 -3.16
C GLU A 170 -24.25 -0.65 -4.05
N GLU A 171 -23.20 -0.61 -4.87
CA GLU A 171 -22.79 -1.75 -5.70
C GLU A 171 -22.27 -2.94 -4.88
N LEU A 172 -21.64 -2.72 -3.73
CA LEU A 172 -21.26 -3.82 -2.83
C LEU A 172 -22.49 -4.42 -2.14
N ILE A 173 -23.47 -3.60 -1.75
CA ILE A 173 -24.75 -4.04 -1.19
C ILE A 173 -25.53 -4.87 -2.22
N SER A 174 -25.58 -4.43 -3.48
CA SER A 174 -26.25 -5.17 -4.57
C SER A 174 -25.62 -6.55 -4.83
N ARG A 175 -24.36 -6.72 -4.46
CA ARG A 175 -23.59 -7.98 -4.50
C ARG A 175 -23.63 -8.76 -3.18
N ASN A 176 -24.57 -8.46 -2.29
CA ASN A 176 -24.83 -9.14 -1.02
C ASN A 176 -23.69 -9.05 0.02
N TRP A 177 -22.92 -7.96 0.03
CA TRP A 177 -21.97 -7.70 1.12
C TRP A 177 -22.71 -7.35 2.41
N SER A 178 -22.28 -7.94 3.53
CA SER A 178 -22.85 -7.65 4.85
C SER A 178 -22.43 -6.28 5.39
N GLU A 179 -23.20 -5.73 6.32
CA GLU A 179 -22.84 -4.47 7.00
C GLU A 179 -21.49 -4.57 7.73
N GLU A 180 -21.16 -5.75 8.27
CA GLU A 180 -19.88 -5.99 8.94
C GLU A 180 -18.70 -5.91 7.95
N GLU A 181 -18.84 -6.55 6.78
CA GLU A 181 -17.82 -6.48 5.72
C GLU A 181 -17.66 -5.06 5.19
N LEU A 182 -18.78 -4.34 4.96
CA LEU A 182 -18.77 -2.95 4.52
C LEU A 182 -18.09 -2.03 5.55
N ALA A 183 -18.38 -2.20 6.85
CA ALA A 183 -17.68 -1.46 7.90
C ALA A 183 -16.18 -1.77 7.93
N GLY A 184 -15.82 -3.03 7.66
CA GLY A 184 -14.46 -3.50 7.39
C GLY A 184 -13.78 -2.68 6.29
N VAL A 185 -14.35 -2.70 5.09
CA VAL A 185 -13.83 -2.01 3.90
C VAL A 185 -13.73 -0.50 4.11
N LEU A 186 -14.77 0.12 4.69
CA LEU A 186 -14.84 1.57 4.86
C LEU A 186 -13.82 2.11 5.86
N ARG A 187 -13.52 1.38 6.95
CA ARG A 187 -12.58 1.87 7.97
C ARG A 187 -11.95 0.82 8.88
N LEU A 188 -12.69 -0.22 9.27
CA LEU A 188 -12.29 -1.03 10.42
C LEU A 188 -11.03 -1.85 10.12
N ASN A 189 -10.86 -2.29 8.87
CA ASN A 189 -9.67 -3.01 8.43
C ASN A 189 -8.42 -2.13 8.48
N PHE A 190 -8.51 -0.87 8.03
CA PHE A 190 -7.40 0.09 8.13
C PHE A 190 -7.06 0.39 9.58
N LEU A 191 -8.06 0.69 10.41
CA LEU A 191 -7.85 0.99 11.82
C LEU A 191 -7.20 -0.19 12.57
N ARG A 192 -7.59 -1.43 12.26
CA ARG A 192 -6.96 -2.65 12.79
C ARG A 192 -5.47 -2.66 12.44
N VAL A 193 -5.12 -2.58 11.15
CA VAL A 193 -3.72 -2.62 10.70
C VAL A 193 -2.90 -1.49 11.30
N PHE A 194 -3.47 -0.28 11.35
CA PHE A 194 -2.81 0.88 11.94
C PHE A 194 -2.50 0.68 13.43
N GLN A 195 -3.46 0.15 14.19
CA GLN A 195 -3.27 -0.16 15.61
C GLN A 195 -2.25 -1.27 15.84
N GLU A 196 -2.27 -2.34 15.04
CA GLU A 196 -1.29 -3.42 15.14
C GLU A 196 0.14 -2.94 14.82
N ALA A 197 0.29 -2.02 13.86
CA ALA A 197 1.58 -1.38 13.60
C ALA A 197 2.04 -0.50 14.76
N GLU A 198 1.15 0.23 15.42
CA GLU A 198 1.49 1.00 16.62
C GLU A 198 1.85 0.10 17.81
N LYS A 199 1.27 -1.10 17.94
CA LYS A 199 1.58 -2.04 19.04
C LYS A 199 3.00 -2.61 19.00
N VAL A 200 3.60 -2.74 17.82
CA VAL A 200 4.98 -3.25 17.69
C VAL A 200 6.06 -2.18 17.94
N ARG A 201 5.64 -0.91 18.08
CA ARG A 201 6.52 0.24 18.30
C ARG A 201 7.35 0.05 19.58
N LYS A 202 8.62 0.47 19.54
CA LYS A 202 9.55 0.48 20.68
C LYS A 202 10.20 1.84 20.88
#